data_AF-A0A2P8AQ96-F1
#
_entry.id   AF-A0A2P8AQ96-F1
#
_cell.length_a   1.000
_cell.length_b   1.000
_cell.length_c   1.000
_cell.angle_alpha   90.00
_cell.angle_beta   90.00
_cell.angle_gamma   90.00
#
_symmetry.space_group_name_H-M   'P 1'
#
loop_
_entity.id
_entity.type
_entity.pdbx_description
1 polymer ?
#
loop_
_entity_poly.entity_id
_entity_poly.type
_entity_poly.pdbx_seq_one_letter_code
_entity_poly.pdbx_strand_id
1 'polypeptide(L)'
;MTVRRLWLCVAVAATLLTASACDRAAGMPGTPTAVEASTSTGSPTSTPTTPAVTPSRAPEPAPTPRSSGTRRSPAAPTAAPTTRKATQAATASNKAACTAVKGPLEKAIAGLITLGGVAASATVEAEIVNARAEAITRLVNLDAVANRVAAEQTDRTLRSNFRALAVAAGLKYTKIRSIEPANVEGLVNVASDTGALEGAVGKLEPACGRYW
;
A
#
# COMPACT_ATOMS: atom_id res chain seq x y z
N MET A 1 4.12 37.52 2.72
CA MET A 1 3.78 36.38 1.85
C MET A 1 2.28 36.31 1.75
N THR A 2 1.77 36.47 0.55
CA THR A 2 0.48 37.08 0.27
C THR A 2 -0.65 36.06 0.15
N VAL A 3 -1.85 36.50 0.54
CA VAL A 3 -3.19 35.90 0.48
C VAL A 3 -3.40 34.90 -0.67
N ARG A 4 -2.73 35.10 -1.82
CA ARG A 4 -2.68 34.17 -2.97
C ARG A 4 -2.29 32.72 -2.64
N ARG A 5 -1.37 32.46 -1.71
CA ARG A 5 -0.96 31.07 -1.37
C ARG A 5 -2.03 30.33 -0.55
N LEU A 6 -2.71 31.05 0.35
CA LEU A 6 -3.80 30.50 1.15
C LEU A 6 -4.99 30.12 0.25
N TRP A 7 -5.31 30.98 -0.72
CA TRP A 7 -6.35 30.71 -1.71
C TRP A 7 -6.02 29.54 -2.62
N LEU A 8 -4.74 29.31 -2.93
CA LEU A 8 -4.29 28.13 -3.67
C LEU A 8 -4.46 26.84 -2.84
N CYS A 9 -4.12 26.85 -1.55
CA CYS A 9 -4.33 25.70 -0.67
C CYS A 9 -5.82 25.40 -0.46
N VAL A 10 -6.66 26.43 -0.30
CA VAL A 10 -8.12 26.28 -0.18
C VAL A 10 -8.74 25.81 -1.49
N ALA A 11 -8.28 26.32 -2.65
CA ALA A 11 -8.76 25.87 -3.96
C ALA A 11 -8.38 24.41 -4.25
N VAL A 12 -7.17 23.98 -3.88
CA VAL A 12 -6.71 22.58 -4.01
C VAL A 12 -7.47 21.66 -3.06
N ALA A 13 -7.71 22.08 -1.81
CA ALA A 13 -8.52 21.31 -0.87
C ALA A 13 -9.98 21.18 -1.33
N ALA A 14 -10.57 22.25 -1.87
CA ALA A 14 -11.93 22.25 -2.41
C ALA A 14 -12.05 21.36 -3.67
N THR A 15 -11.04 21.34 -4.55
CA THR A 15 -11.05 20.45 -5.74
C THR A 15 -10.84 18.98 -5.37
N LEU A 16 -10.03 18.68 -4.35
CA LEU A 16 -9.89 17.31 -3.84
C LEU A 16 -11.17 16.81 -3.15
N LEU A 17 -11.89 17.70 -2.45
CA LEU A 17 -13.17 17.38 -1.80
C LEU A 17 -14.30 17.17 -2.81
N THR A 18 -14.40 18.00 -3.85
CA THR A 18 -15.43 17.86 -4.90
C THR A 18 -15.18 16.67 -5.82
N ALA A 19 -13.92 16.29 -6.07
CA ALA A 19 -13.60 15.06 -6.79
C ALA A 19 -14.04 13.80 -6.01
N SER A 20 -14.06 13.83 -4.68
CA SER A 20 -14.54 12.71 -3.85
C SER A 20 -16.07 12.63 -3.74
N ALA A 21 -16.79 13.68 -4.14
CA ALA A 21 -18.25 13.77 -4.04
C ALA A 21 -19.00 13.42 -5.34
N CYS A 22 -18.30 13.19 -6.46
CA CYS A 22 -18.93 12.86 -7.75
C CYS A 22 -18.97 11.36 -8.09
N ASP A 23 -18.52 10.45 -7.22
CA ASP A 23 -18.63 9.00 -7.48
C ASP A 23 -19.97 8.37 -7.04
N ARG A 24 -21.00 9.19 -6.82
CA ARG A 24 -22.37 8.73 -6.56
C ARG A 24 -23.41 9.56 -7.31
N ALA A 25 -23.58 9.25 -8.60
CA ALA A 25 -24.90 9.07 -9.23
C ALA A 25 -24.76 8.94 -10.76
N ALA A 26 -24.79 7.70 -11.28
CA ALA A 26 -25.65 7.28 -12.39
C ALA A 26 -25.30 5.84 -12.82
N GLY A 27 -26.19 4.88 -12.51
CA GLY A 27 -26.38 3.66 -13.34
C GLY A 27 -26.89 4.07 -14.73
N MET A 28 -26.83 3.28 -15.80
CA MET A 28 -27.19 1.86 -16.00
C MET A 28 -26.85 1.50 -17.49
N PRO A 29 -27.36 0.41 -18.09
CA PRO A 29 -26.79 -0.93 -18.28
C PRO A 29 -26.10 -1.15 -19.64
N GLY A 30 -25.05 -1.98 -19.67
CA GLY A 30 -24.58 -2.64 -20.90
C GLY A 30 -25.20 -4.03 -21.03
N THR A 31 -26.05 -4.23 -22.03
CA THR A 31 -26.74 -5.46 -22.46
C THR A 31 -25.82 -6.70 -22.55
N PRO A 32 -26.31 -7.91 -22.21
CA PRO A 32 -25.63 -9.16 -22.50
C PRO A 32 -26.30 -9.89 -23.68
N THR A 33 -25.56 -10.22 -24.76
CA THR A 33 -25.93 -11.34 -25.66
C THR A 33 -24.80 -11.77 -26.60
N ALA A 34 -24.34 -13.00 -26.40
CA ALA A 34 -23.93 -14.04 -27.38
C ALA A 34 -23.21 -15.13 -26.55
N VAL A 35 -23.87 -16.19 -26.06
CA VAL A 35 -24.14 -17.49 -26.74
C VAL A 35 -22.83 -18.05 -27.33
N GLU A 36 -22.25 -19.15 -26.84
CA GLU A 36 -22.67 -20.56 -26.97
C GLU A 36 -22.31 -21.37 -25.70
N ALA A 37 -23.22 -22.15 -25.11
CA ALA A 37 -23.49 -23.59 -25.34
C ALA A 37 -22.25 -24.49 -25.08
N SER A 38 -22.23 -25.50 -24.21
CA SER A 38 -23.28 -26.40 -23.73
C SER A 38 -22.95 -26.99 -22.35
N THR A 39 -23.95 -27.05 -21.48
CA THR A 39 -24.03 -28.00 -20.37
C THR A 39 -24.31 -29.40 -20.92
N SER A 40 -23.56 -30.41 -20.48
CA SER A 40 -24.07 -31.77 -20.44
C SER A 40 -23.83 -32.36 -19.05
N THR A 41 -24.94 -32.82 -18.50
CA THR A 41 -25.20 -33.39 -17.20
C THR A 41 -24.52 -34.75 -17.04
N GLY A 42 -24.02 -35.04 -15.84
CA GLY A 42 -23.63 -36.40 -15.48
C GLY A 42 -22.92 -36.50 -14.14
N SER A 43 -23.69 -36.65 -13.06
CA SER A 43 -23.23 -37.34 -11.84
C SER A 43 -23.40 -38.84 -12.09
N PRO A 44 -22.50 -39.72 -11.63
CA PRO A 44 -22.66 -40.22 -10.26
C PRO A 44 -21.35 -40.52 -9.50
N THR A 45 -21.51 -40.56 -8.19
CA THR A 45 -20.63 -41.11 -7.15
C THR A 45 -20.04 -42.49 -7.48
N SER A 46 -18.76 -42.71 -7.15
CA SER A 46 -18.25 -43.98 -6.58
C SER A 46 -16.80 -43.83 -6.06
N THR A 47 -16.62 -43.88 -4.74
CA THR A 47 -15.51 -44.60 -4.07
C THR A 47 -15.87 -46.10 -4.09
N PRO A 48 -14.94 -47.09 -4.05
CA PRO A 48 -13.68 -47.20 -3.29
C PRO A 48 -12.50 -47.68 -4.21
N THR A 49 -11.24 -47.91 -3.83
CA THR A 49 -10.69 -48.83 -2.82
C THR A 49 -9.16 -48.70 -2.87
N THR A 50 -8.50 -48.64 -1.72
CA THR A 50 -7.08 -48.92 -1.53
C THR A 50 -6.80 -50.40 -1.78
N PRO A 51 -5.61 -50.78 -2.27
CA PRO A 51 -4.88 -51.78 -1.47
C PRO A 51 -3.44 -51.34 -1.21
N ALA A 52 -3.06 -51.48 0.06
CA ALA A 52 -1.69 -51.52 0.51
C ALA A 52 -0.98 -52.75 -0.07
N VAL A 53 0.20 -52.55 -0.64
CA VAL A 53 1.22 -53.60 -0.74
C VAL A 53 2.59 -52.96 -0.48
N THR A 54 3.10 -53.17 0.73
CA THR A 54 4.54 -53.31 0.97
C THR A 54 4.72 -54.80 1.29
N PRO A 55 5.72 -55.49 0.73
CA PRO A 55 6.86 -55.78 1.59
C PRO A 55 8.22 -55.88 0.86
N SER A 56 9.23 -55.37 1.58
CA SER A 56 10.52 -56.03 1.85
C SER A 56 11.70 -55.97 0.86
N ARG A 57 12.80 -55.52 1.49
CA ARG A 57 14.20 -55.96 1.37
C ARG A 57 15.11 -55.34 0.32
N ALA A 58 16.09 -54.60 0.87
CA ALA A 58 17.42 -54.34 0.35
C ALA A 58 18.13 -55.63 -0.12
N PRO A 59 19.15 -55.48 -0.99
CA PRO A 59 20.50 -55.33 -0.42
C PRO A 59 21.33 -54.21 -1.08
N GLU A 60 22.08 -53.47 -0.25
CA GLU A 60 23.34 -52.86 -0.67
C GLU A 60 24.27 -53.92 -1.28
N PRO A 61 25.09 -53.52 -2.26
CA PRO A 61 26.52 -53.47 -1.94
C PRO A 61 27.21 -52.23 -2.53
N ALA A 62 27.96 -51.52 -1.68
CA ALA A 62 29.17 -50.82 -2.11
C ALA A 62 30.24 -51.87 -2.46
N PRO A 63 31.12 -51.63 -3.45
CA PRO A 63 32.28 -50.77 -3.20
C PRO A 63 32.69 -49.87 -4.40
N THR A 64 33.23 -48.69 -4.11
CA THR A 64 34.14 -47.94 -5.00
C THR A 64 35.57 -48.54 -4.88
N PRO A 65 36.64 -48.15 -5.65
CA PRO A 65 36.81 -47.01 -6.57
C PRO A 65 37.60 -47.30 -7.89
N ARG A 66 37.50 -46.42 -8.90
CA ARG A 66 38.65 -45.72 -9.56
C ARG A 66 38.30 -45.11 -10.94
N SER A 67 38.56 -43.80 -11.01
CA SER A 67 39.15 -42.98 -12.08
C SER A 67 39.32 -43.59 -13.49
N SER A 68 38.74 -42.94 -14.49
CA SER A 68 39.44 -42.15 -15.55
C SER A 68 38.54 -41.95 -16.77
N GLY A 69 38.53 -40.75 -17.36
CA GLY A 69 38.04 -40.56 -18.74
C GLY A 69 36.92 -39.53 -18.95
N THR A 70 37.33 -38.27 -19.06
CA THR A 70 36.84 -37.22 -19.98
C THR A 70 35.53 -37.45 -20.76
N ARG A 71 34.50 -36.60 -20.53
CA ARG A 71 33.67 -36.10 -21.65
C ARG A 71 32.99 -34.76 -21.34
N ARG A 72 33.02 -33.92 -22.37
CA ARG A 72 32.51 -32.53 -22.47
C ARG A 72 31.08 -32.35 -21.96
N SER A 73 30.83 -31.22 -21.28
CA SER A 73 29.51 -30.58 -21.12
C SER A 73 28.84 -30.36 -22.48
N PRO A 74 27.49 -30.36 -22.61
CA PRO A 74 26.69 -29.24 -22.11
C PRO A 74 25.29 -29.63 -21.61
N ALA A 75 24.92 -29.16 -20.43
CA ALA A 75 23.51 -28.96 -20.09
C ALA A 75 23.43 -27.69 -19.25
N ALA A 76 23.30 -26.56 -19.94
CA ALA A 76 22.78 -25.36 -19.32
C ALA A 76 21.44 -25.74 -18.64
N PRO A 77 21.19 -25.36 -17.38
CA PRO A 77 19.84 -25.44 -16.87
C PRO A 77 18.99 -24.52 -17.74
N THR A 78 18.05 -25.12 -18.48
CA THR A 78 16.99 -24.43 -19.21
C THR A 78 16.38 -23.40 -18.26
N ALA A 79 16.56 -22.11 -18.56
CA ALA A 79 15.95 -21.04 -17.80
C ALA A 79 14.43 -21.22 -17.86
N ALA A 80 13.84 -21.63 -16.74
CA ALA A 80 12.40 -21.75 -16.64
C ALA A 80 11.75 -20.37 -16.92
N PRO A 81 10.60 -20.31 -17.62
CA PRO A 81 9.91 -19.06 -17.93
C PRO A 81 9.14 -18.56 -16.71
N THR A 82 9.83 -18.35 -15.58
CA THR A 82 9.22 -17.88 -14.32
C THR A 82 9.17 -16.36 -14.24
N THR A 83 9.89 -15.65 -15.11
CA THR A 83 9.97 -14.19 -15.12
C THR A 83 8.62 -13.52 -15.32
N ARG A 84 7.80 -13.92 -16.29
CA ARG A 84 6.47 -13.28 -16.53
C ARG A 84 5.54 -13.36 -15.33
N LYS A 85 5.45 -14.52 -14.67
CA LYS A 85 4.56 -14.74 -13.51
C LYS A 85 5.08 -14.04 -12.26
N ALA A 86 6.40 -14.06 -12.04
CA ALA A 86 7.05 -13.32 -10.95
C ALA A 86 6.90 -11.80 -11.12
N THR A 87 7.11 -11.28 -12.34
CA THR A 87 6.94 -9.85 -12.66
C THR A 87 5.49 -9.40 -12.48
N GLN A 88 4.49 -10.21 -12.88
CA GLN A 88 3.08 -9.89 -12.65
C GLN A 88 2.71 -9.89 -11.16
N ALA A 89 3.17 -10.88 -10.39
CA ALA A 89 2.93 -10.93 -8.95
C ALA A 89 3.56 -9.72 -8.22
N ALA A 90 4.81 -9.37 -8.58
CA ALA A 90 5.48 -8.17 -8.06
C ALA A 90 4.74 -6.88 -8.45
N THR A 91 4.26 -6.78 -9.70
CA THR A 91 3.50 -5.60 -10.15
C THR A 91 2.16 -5.46 -9.43
N ALA A 92 1.44 -6.57 -9.21
CA ALA A 92 0.19 -6.57 -8.46
C ALA A 92 0.40 -6.22 -6.97
N SER A 93 1.48 -6.74 -6.37
CA SER A 93 1.89 -6.41 -5.00
C SER A 93 2.21 -4.91 -4.86
N ASN A 94 2.91 -4.32 -5.83
CA ASN A 94 3.22 -2.89 -5.83
C ASN A 94 1.97 -2.01 -5.99
N LYS A 95 1.04 -2.41 -6.87
CA LYS A 95 -0.25 -1.71 -7.02
C LYS A 95 -1.01 -1.71 -5.69
N ALA A 96 -1.18 -2.87 -5.08
CA ALA A 96 -1.90 -3.00 -3.81
C ALA A 96 -1.26 -2.14 -2.70
N ALA A 97 0.07 -2.19 -2.58
CA ALA A 97 0.85 -1.38 -1.65
C ALA A 97 0.59 0.14 -1.80
N CYS A 98 0.69 0.66 -3.03
CA CYS A 98 0.45 2.08 -3.31
C CYS A 98 -1.00 2.50 -3.03
N THR A 99 -1.97 1.68 -3.46
CA THR A 99 -3.40 1.97 -3.21
C THR A 99 -3.77 1.91 -1.73
N ALA A 100 -3.12 1.04 -0.95
CA ALA A 100 -3.40 0.89 0.48
C ALA A 100 -2.99 2.13 1.29
N VAL A 101 -1.96 2.84 0.85
CA VAL A 101 -1.41 4.02 1.55
C VAL A 101 -2.05 5.34 1.08
N LYS A 102 -2.57 5.40 -0.16
CA LYS A 102 -3.17 6.61 -0.74
C LYS A 102 -4.28 7.19 0.14
N GLY A 103 -5.31 6.41 0.46
CA GLY A 103 -6.43 6.89 1.27
C GLY A 103 -6.04 7.35 2.69
N PRO A 104 -5.25 6.56 3.45
CA PRO A 104 -4.73 7.00 4.74
C PRO A 104 -3.93 8.30 4.68
N LEU A 105 -3.13 8.49 3.63
CA LEU A 105 -2.38 9.72 3.45
C LEU A 105 -3.29 10.92 3.19
N GLU A 106 -4.23 10.80 2.24
CA GLU A 106 -5.18 11.87 1.94
C GLU A 106 -5.94 12.30 3.19
N LYS A 107 -6.39 11.32 4.00
CA LYS A 107 -7.03 11.59 5.28
C LYS A 107 -6.09 12.30 6.25
N ALA A 108 -4.84 11.88 6.36
CA ALA A 108 -3.86 12.53 7.24
C ALA A 108 -3.63 13.99 6.85
N ILE A 109 -3.42 14.28 5.55
CA ILE A 109 -3.26 15.64 5.04
C ILE A 109 -4.52 16.47 5.30
N ALA A 110 -5.70 15.93 5.00
CA ALA A 110 -6.96 16.61 5.27
C ALA A 110 -7.13 16.94 6.77
N GLY A 111 -6.74 16.01 7.66
CA GLY A 111 -6.82 16.24 9.11
C GLY A 111 -5.88 17.35 9.57
N LEU A 112 -4.69 17.44 8.99
CA LEU A 112 -3.73 18.52 9.25
C LEU A 112 -4.25 19.88 8.78
N ILE A 113 -4.86 19.93 7.59
CA ILE A 113 -5.48 21.16 7.05
C ILE A 113 -6.63 21.60 7.95
N THR A 114 -7.51 20.68 8.34
CA THR A 114 -8.62 20.96 9.25
C THR A 114 -8.10 21.48 10.59
N LEU A 115 -7.08 20.84 11.17
CA LEU A 115 -6.46 21.30 12.41
C LEU A 115 -5.92 22.72 12.28
N GLY A 116 -5.18 23.03 11.21
CA GLY A 116 -4.67 24.38 10.97
C GLY A 116 -5.78 25.41 10.82
N GLY A 117 -6.85 25.08 10.10
CA GLY A 117 -8.01 25.96 9.95
C GLY A 117 -8.75 26.20 11.27
N VAL A 118 -9.09 25.13 11.99
CA VAL A 118 -9.79 25.21 13.29
C VAL A 118 -8.93 25.96 14.30
N ALA A 119 -7.63 25.65 14.42
CA ALA A 119 -6.75 26.36 15.33
C ALA A 119 -6.64 27.85 14.98
N ALA A 120 -6.64 28.23 13.70
CA ALA A 120 -6.54 29.64 13.30
C ALA A 120 -7.82 30.47 13.57
N SER A 121 -9.00 29.84 13.64
CA SER A 121 -10.28 30.55 13.73
C SER A 121 -11.15 30.23 14.94
N ALA A 122 -10.88 29.13 15.66
CA ALA A 122 -11.70 28.70 16.78
C ALA A 122 -11.41 29.55 18.03
N THR A 123 -12.47 30.02 18.66
CA THR A 123 -12.43 30.63 20.00
C THR A 123 -12.70 29.62 21.11
N VAL A 124 -13.03 28.37 20.74
CA VAL A 124 -13.42 27.29 21.65
C VAL A 124 -12.31 26.24 21.72
N GLU A 125 -11.75 26.06 22.92
CA GLU A 125 -10.65 25.11 23.16
C GLU A 125 -11.03 23.67 22.81
N ALA A 126 -12.27 23.27 23.08
CA ALA A 126 -12.77 21.92 22.79
C ALA A 126 -12.71 21.57 21.28
N GLU A 127 -12.95 22.54 20.40
CA GLU A 127 -12.88 22.33 18.94
C GLU A 127 -11.44 22.07 18.49
N ILE A 128 -10.48 22.83 19.06
CA ILE A 128 -9.05 22.67 18.80
C ILE A 128 -8.59 21.29 19.29
N VAL A 129 -8.99 20.88 20.50
CA VAL A 129 -8.65 19.57 21.07
C VAL A 129 -9.21 18.43 20.20
N ASN A 130 -10.46 18.56 19.74
CA ASN A 130 -11.08 17.54 18.88
C ASN A 130 -10.39 17.43 17.52
N ALA A 131 -10.16 18.56 16.84
CA ALA A 131 -9.45 18.59 15.56
C ALA A 131 -8.02 18.05 15.68
N ARG A 132 -7.35 18.35 16.81
CA ARG A 132 -6.01 17.84 17.11
C ARG A 132 -6.01 16.32 17.28
N ALA A 133 -6.97 15.78 18.03
CA ALA A 133 -7.12 14.34 18.24
C ALA A 133 -7.39 13.61 16.91
N GLU A 134 -8.23 14.19 16.05
CA GLU A 134 -8.52 13.64 14.73
C GLU A 134 -7.28 13.62 13.82
N ALA A 135 -6.54 14.73 13.74
CA ALA A 135 -5.31 14.82 12.96
C ALA A 135 -4.26 13.80 13.44
N ILE A 136 -4.09 13.67 14.76
CA ILE A 136 -3.20 12.67 15.38
C ILE A 136 -3.63 11.25 14.97
N THR A 137 -4.91 10.94 15.08
CA THR A 137 -5.45 9.61 14.75
C THR A 137 -5.15 9.25 13.30
N ARG A 138 -5.36 10.18 12.37
CA ARG A 138 -5.11 9.98 10.94
C ARG A 138 -3.61 9.78 10.65
N LEU A 139 -2.72 10.51 11.33
CA LEU A 139 -1.27 10.33 11.22
C LEU A 139 -0.78 8.97 11.76
N VAL A 140 -1.29 8.54 12.91
CA VAL A 140 -0.96 7.23 13.50
C VAL A 140 -1.42 6.10 12.57
N ASN A 141 -2.61 6.23 11.98
CA ASN A 141 -3.08 5.25 11.01
C ASN A 141 -2.20 5.22 9.75
N LEU A 142 -1.78 6.37 9.24
CA LEU A 142 -0.84 6.43 8.11
C LEU A 142 0.49 5.74 8.44
N ASP A 143 1.08 6.03 9.61
CA ASP A 143 2.32 5.40 10.08
C ASP A 143 2.19 3.87 10.16
N ALA A 144 1.12 3.38 10.78
CA ALA A 144 0.85 1.95 10.91
C ALA A 144 0.69 1.26 9.54
N VAL A 145 -0.10 1.85 8.63
CA VAL A 145 -0.31 1.28 7.29
C VAL A 145 0.98 1.32 6.47
N ALA A 146 1.73 2.42 6.49
CA ALA A 146 2.99 2.55 5.77
C ALA A 146 4.05 1.56 6.27
N ASN A 147 4.17 1.35 7.58
CA ASN A 147 5.06 0.35 8.15
C ASN A 147 4.67 -1.07 7.77
N ARG A 148 3.37 -1.39 7.83
CA ARG A 148 2.85 -2.70 7.41
C ARG A 148 3.17 -2.97 5.94
N VAL A 149 2.87 -2.00 5.07
CA VAL A 149 3.15 -2.11 3.63
C VAL A 149 4.65 -2.26 3.39
N ALA A 150 5.50 -1.54 4.11
CA ALA A 150 6.94 -1.72 4.02
C ALA A 150 7.40 -3.13 4.44
N ALA A 151 6.80 -3.72 5.48
CA ALA A 151 7.15 -5.06 5.95
C ALA A 151 6.77 -6.15 4.93
N GLU A 152 5.63 -6.01 4.26
CA GLU A 152 5.14 -6.94 3.25
C GLU A 152 5.83 -6.76 1.88
N GLN A 153 6.46 -5.61 1.65
CA GLN A 153 7.05 -5.29 0.36
C GLN A 153 8.37 -6.02 0.11
N THR A 154 8.53 -6.62 -1.07
CA THR A 154 9.74 -7.34 -1.50
C THR A 154 10.76 -6.43 -2.19
N ASP A 155 10.29 -5.42 -2.91
CA ASP A 155 11.13 -4.41 -3.56
C ASP A 155 11.82 -3.50 -2.51
N ARG A 156 13.15 -3.44 -2.56
CA ARG A 156 13.96 -2.70 -1.58
C ARG A 156 13.73 -1.18 -1.63
N THR A 157 13.52 -0.63 -2.83
CA THR A 157 13.33 0.81 -3.04
C THR A 157 11.95 1.23 -2.54
N LEU A 158 10.89 0.52 -2.94
CA LEU A 158 9.53 0.78 -2.44
C LEU A 158 9.45 0.59 -0.93
N ARG A 159 10.05 -0.47 -0.40
CA ARG A 159 10.15 -0.68 1.05
C ARG A 159 10.79 0.52 1.75
N SER A 160 11.90 1.04 1.23
CA SER A 160 12.58 2.21 1.78
C SER A 160 11.71 3.46 1.73
N ASN A 161 10.98 3.67 0.63
CA ASN A 161 10.12 4.83 0.45
C ASN A 161 8.89 4.78 1.38
N PHE A 162 8.25 3.62 1.57
CA PHE A 162 7.17 3.46 2.54
C PHE A 162 7.66 3.65 3.99
N ARG A 163 8.87 3.19 4.33
CA ARG A 163 9.49 3.50 5.63
C ARG A 163 9.72 5.00 5.82
N ALA A 164 10.19 5.70 4.78
CA ALA A 164 10.38 7.14 4.85
C ALA A 164 9.06 7.88 5.09
N LEU A 165 7.96 7.42 4.46
CA LEU A 165 6.63 7.96 4.72
C LEU A 165 6.16 7.72 6.15
N ALA A 166 6.35 6.50 6.67
CA ALA A 166 6.03 6.15 8.05
C ALA A 166 6.78 7.06 9.04
N VAL A 167 8.09 7.22 8.84
CA VAL A 167 8.92 8.13 9.66
C VAL A 167 8.42 9.57 9.57
N ALA A 168 8.08 10.06 8.37
CA ALA A 168 7.55 11.42 8.21
C ALA A 168 6.23 11.62 8.99
N ALA A 169 5.32 10.64 8.94
CA ALA A 169 4.07 10.65 9.69
C ALA A 169 4.33 10.63 11.22
N GLY A 170 5.22 9.76 11.70
CA GLY A 170 5.59 9.67 13.11
C GLY A 170 6.25 10.95 13.66
N LEU A 171 7.16 11.56 12.88
CA LEU A 171 7.75 12.86 13.22
C LEU A 171 6.70 13.97 13.28
N LYS A 172 5.70 13.93 12.38
CA LYS A 172 4.61 14.90 12.41
C LYS A 172 3.73 14.75 13.64
N TYR A 173 3.36 13.52 13.94
CA TYR A 173 2.61 13.16 15.14
C TYR A 173 3.30 13.67 16.42
N THR A 174 4.59 13.36 16.58
CA THR A 174 5.36 13.75 17.77
C THR A 174 5.44 15.26 17.93
N LYS A 175 5.68 16.01 16.84
CA LYS A 175 5.67 17.48 16.85
C LYS A 175 4.31 18.03 17.31
N ILE A 176 3.21 17.59 16.71
CA ILE A 176 1.86 18.05 17.09
C ILE A 176 1.57 17.72 18.55
N ARG A 177 1.95 16.53 19.04
CA ARG A 177 1.74 16.12 20.43
C ARG A 177 2.57 16.92 21.43
N SER A 178 3.76 17.38 21.05
CA SER A 178 4.65 18.17 21.92
C SER A 178 4.18 19.61 22.16
N ILE A 179 3.26 20.12 21.35
CA ILE A 179 2.75 21.48 21.48
C ILE A 179 1.69 21.52 22.58
N GLU A 180 1.81 22.49 23.49
CA GLU A 180 0.80 22.70 24.52
C GLU A 180 -0.53 23.18 23.91
N PRO A 181 -1.70 22.75 24.43
CA PRO A 181 -3.00 23.15 23.89
C PRO A 181 -3.20 24.67 23.77
N ALA A 182 -2.64 25.45 24.71
CA ALA A 182 -2.73 26.91 24.72
C ALA A 182 -1.87 27.58 23.62
N ASN A 183 -0.88 26.88 23.04
CA ASN A 183 0.00 27.42 22.02
C ASN A 183 -0.58 27.19 20.61
N VAL A 184 -1.65 27.92 20.31
CA VAL A 184 -2.39 27.85 19.06
C VAL A 184 -1.52 28.21 17.85
N GLU A 185 -0.68 29.24 17.96
CA GLU A 185 0.20 29.67 16.87
C GLU A 185 1.22 28.59 16.51
N GLY A 186 1.85 27.97 17.52
CA GLY A 186 2.74 26.83 17.32
C GLY A 186 2.03 25.66 16.65
N LEU A 187 0.78 25.38 17.06
CA LEU A 187 -0.03 24.31 16.49
C LEU A 187 -0.39 24.56 15.03
N VAL A 188 -0.77 25.79 14.66
CA VAL A 188 -1.05 26.19 13.27
C VAL A 188 0.21 26.05 12.43
N ASN A 189 1.33 26.61 12.88
CA ASN A 189 2.61 26.56 12.16
C ASN A 189 3.04 25.11 11.87
N VAL A 190 2.96 24.24 12.88
CA VAL A 190 3.25 22.83 12.67
C VAL A 190 2.18 22.18 11.79
N ALA A 191 0.89 22.35 12.01
CA ALA A 191 -0.14 21.71 11.20
C ALA A 191 -0.02 22.04 9.69
N SER A 192 0.32 23.29 9.35
CA SER A 192 0.49 23.75 7.97
C SER A 192 1.76 23.25 7.27
N ASP A 193 2.79 22.85 8.00
CA ASP A 193 4.06 22.38 7.41
C ASP A 193 3.98 20.92 6.91
N THR A 194 3.31 20.66 5.79
CA THR A 194 3.20 19.31 5.22
C THR A 194 4.44 18.83 4.46
N GLY A 195 5.51 19.62 4.39
CA GLY A 195 6.63 19.41 3.47
C GLY A 195 7.36 18.07 3.62
N ALA A 196 7.49 17.54 4.84
CA ALA A 196 8.11 16.22 5.06
C ALA A 196 7.26 15.07 4.52
N LEU A 197 5.92 15.16 4.65
CA LEU A 197 4.99 14.18 4.10
C LEU A 197 4.97 14.27 2.57
N GLU A 198 4.88 15.49 2.03
CA GLU A 198 4.92 15.75 0.59
C GLU A 198 6.23 15.27 -0.04
N GLY A 199 7.36 15.51 0.62
CA GLY A 199 8.67 15.03 0.17
C GLY A 199 8.79 13.50 0.19
N ALA A 200 8.16 12.83 1.16
CA ALA A 200 8.09 11.37 1.17
C ALA A 200 7.19 10.82 0.05
N VAL A 201 6.08 11.50 -0.23
CA VAL A 201 5.17 11.19 -1.34
C VAL A 201 5.85 11.38 -2.69
N GLY A 202 6.58 12.48 -2.89
CA GLY A 202 7.32 12.73 -4.13
C GLY A 202 8.39 11.67 -4.44
N LYS A 203 8.84 10.91 -3.43
CA LYS A 203 9.71 9.74 -3.62
C LYS A 203 8.93 8.48 -3.98
N LEU A 204 7.69 8.36 -3.52
CA LEU A 204 6.78 7.25 -3.82
C LEU A 204 6.12 7.40 -5.20
N GLU A 205 5.78 8.62 -5.61
CA GLU A 205 5.02 8.90 -6.82
C GLU A 205 5.68 8.35 -8.10
N PRO A 206 7.00 8.44 -8.34
CA PRO A 206 7.62 7.81 -9.52
C PRO A 206 7.52 6.28 -9.52
N ALA A 207 7.49 5.65 -8.33
CA ALA A 207 7.45 4.20 -8.18
C ALA A 207 6.01 3.66 -8.18
N CYS A 208 5.06 4.44 -7.65
CA CYS A 208 3.64 4.14 -7.64
C CYS A 208 2.94 4.55 -8.95
N GLY A 209 3.48 5.53 -9.68
CA GLY A 209 3.01 5.99 -10.99
C GLY A 209 1.50 6.17 -11.03
N ARG A 210 0.86 5.47 -11.97
CA ARG A 210 -0.60 5.49 -12.21
C ARG A 210 -1.49 4.98 -11.06
N TYR A 211 -0.92 4.48 -9.96
CA TYR A 211 -1.68 3.99 -8.80
C TYR A 211 -1.85 5.06 -7.71
N TRP A 212 -1.21 6.21 -7.91
CA TRP A 212 -1.45 7.44 -7.18
C TRP A 212 -2.65 8.19 -7.73
#